data_AF-A0A6L3X2J7-F1
#
_entry.id   AF-A0A6L3X2J7-F1
#
_cell.length_a   1.000
_cell.length_b   1.000
_cell.length_c   1.000
_cell.angle_alpha   90.00
_cell.angle_beta   90.00
_cell.angle_gamma   90.00
#
_symmetry.space_group_name_H-M   'P 1'
#
loop_
_entity.id
_entity.type
_entity.pdbx_description
1 polymer ?
#
loop_
_entity_poly.entity_id
_entity_poly.type
_entity_poly.pdbx_seq_one_letter_code
_entity_poly.pdbx_strand_id
1 'polypeptide(L)'
;QEYFAFPARFRFISLSGLGKLIQRCEDEKAFDIFILLDKSDDQLERVVDASHLALHCTPVINLFPKVAARQKLSESQHEYHLVVDNIRPLDYEIYAVKKIYASADGQRDDQTFRPFWSTWSGDAGNYGAYFSLRREQRVLSEHALRYGTRTGYI
;
A
#
# COMPACT_ATOMS: atom_id res chain seq x y z
N GLN A 1 9.70 11.11 7.89
CA GLN A 1 8.29 10.72 8.07
C GLN A 1 8.15 9.22 8.34
N GLU A 2 8.78 8.33 7.55
CA GLU A 2 8.68 6.87 7.75
C GLU A 2 9.26 6.36 9.09
N TYR A 3 10.38 6.93 9.57
CA TYR A 3 10.98 6.53 10.86
C TYR A 3 10.03 6.68 12.04
N PHE A 4 9.24 7.75 12.08
CA PHE A 4 8.28 8.00 13.16
C PHE A 4 6.98 7.21 13.01
N ALA A 5 6.59 6.90 11.77
CA ALA A 5 5.36 6.15 11.49
C ALA A 5 5.53 4.64 11.66
N PHE A 6 6.71 4.09 11.34
CA PHE A 6 6.97 2.65 11.42
C PHE A 6 8.46 2.31 11.66
N PRO A 7 8.98 2.51 12.88
CA PRO A 7 10.40 2.28 13.21
C PRO A 7 10.87 0.84 12.96
N ALA A 8 9.97 -0.14 13.06
CA ALA A 8 10.30 -1.55 12.90
C ALA A 8 10.92 -1.88 11.51
N ARG A 9 10.61 -1.09 10.47
CA ARG A 9 11.20 -1.25 9.13
C ARG A 9 12.72 -1.07 9.11
N PHE A 10 13.28 -0.40 10.11
CA PHE A 10 14.73 -0.16 10.22
C PHE A 10 15.45 -1.23 11.05
N ARG A 11 14.74 -2.23 11.57
CA ARG A 11 15.30 -3.33 12.38
C ARG A 11 15.70 -4.53 11.53
N PHE A 12 16.38 -4.28 10.42
CA PHE A 12 16.86 -5.30 9.49
C PHE A 12 18.36 -5.10 9.25
N ILE A 13 19.10 -6.21 9.23
CA ILE A 13 20.50 -6.25 8.80
C ILE A 13 20.63 -7.24 7.64
N SER A 14 21.59 -7.00 6.75
CA SER A 14 21.86 -7.88 5.61
C SER A 14 23.32 -8.32 5.63
N LEU A 15 23.54 -9.63 5.57
CA LEU A 15 24.86 -10.22 5.42
C LEU A 15 25.13 -10.45 3.93
N SER A 16 26.08 -9.70 3.38
CA SER A 16 26.46 -9.77 1.97
C SER A 16 27.61 -10.77 1.74
N GLY A 17 27.73 -11.30 0.53
CA GLY A 17 28.92 -12.09 0.12
C GLY A 17 28.93 -13.56 0.51
N LEU A 18 27.87 -14.08 1.15
CA LEU A 18 27.78 -15.48 1.57
C LEU A 18 27.75 -16.49 0.40
N GLY A 19 27.29 -16.08 -0.78
CA GLY A 19 27.11 -17.00 -1.92
C GLY A 19 28.38 -17.75 -2.33
N LYS A 20 29.55 -17.10 -2.34
CA LYS A 20 30.83 -17.73 -2.68
C LYS A 20 31.29 -18.76 -1.64
N LEU A 21 30.91 -18.55 -0.37
CA LEU A 21 31.27 -19.44 0.72
C LEU A 21 30.38 -20.68 0.70
N ILE A 22 29.07 -20.49 0.53
CA ILE A 22 28.09 -21.59 0.44
C ILE A 22 28.41 -22.51 -0.74
N GLN A 23 28.83 -21.97 -1.88
CA GLN A 23 29.24 -22.77 -3.05
C GLN A 23 30.40 -23.73 -2.78
N ARG A 24 31.22 -23.50 -1.74
CA ARG A 24 32.36 -24.37 -1.40
C ARG A 24 31.99 -25.47 -0.41
N CYS A 25 30.77 -25.44 0.13
CA CYS A 25 30.29 -26.33 1.18
C CYS A 25 29.22 -27.28 0.60
N GLU A 26 29.57 -28.04 -0.44
CA GLU A 26 28.62 -28.85 -1.23
C GLU A 26 27.90 -29.94 -0.41
N ASP A 27 28.57 -30.52 0.59
CA ASP A 27 28.05 -31.64 1.40
C ASP A 27 27.51 -31.22 2.78
N GLU A 28 27.60 -29.94 3.12
CA GLU A 28 27.24 -29.44 4.46
C GLU A 28 25.77 -29.02 4.54
N LYS A 29 25.11 -29.39 5.64
CA LYS A 29 23.68 -29.08 5.88
C LYS A 29 23.46 -27.85 6.78
N ALA A 30 24.50 -27.41 7.46
CA ALA A 30 24.46 -26.31 8.40
C ALA A 30 25.82 -25.63 8.49
N PHE A 31 25.83 -24.36 8.86
CA PHE A 31 27.04 -23.61 9.15
C PHE A 31 26.71 -22.52 10.18
N ASP A 32 27.73 -22.10 10.92
CA ASP A 32 27.60 -21.02 11.91
C ASP A 32 28.21 -19.73 11.35
N ILE A 33 27.54 -18.61 11.65
CA ILE A 33 28.08 -17.27 11.38
C ILE A 33 28.40 -16.61 12.71
N PHE A 34 29.68 -16.32 12.91
CA PHE A 34 30.14 -15.55 14.06
C PHE A 34 30.26 -14.08 13.68
N ILE A 35 29.45 -13.22 14.32
CA ILE A 35 29.51 -11.77 14.17
C ILE A 35 30.28 -11.21 15.37
N LEU A 36 31.54 -10.83 15.15
CA LEU A 36 32.38 -10.25 16.19
C LEU A 36 32.12 -8.74 16.29
N LEU A 37 31.81 -8.29 17.50
CA LEU A 37 31.60 -6.87 17.82
C LEU A 37 32.78 -6.36 18.67
N ASP A 38 33.08 -5.07 18.58
CA ASP A 38 34.19 -4.42 19.28
C ASP A 38 33.80 -3.92 20.69
N LYS A 39 32.54 -4.12 21.09
CA LYS A 39 31.98 -3.70 22.37
C LYS A 39 31.13 -4.81 22.98
N SER A 40 31.26 -4.98 24.30
CA SER A 40 30.41 -5.85 25.11
C SER A 40 29.30 -5.05 25.80
N ASP A 41 28.17 -5.70 26.05
CA ASP A 41 27.05 -5.15 26.83
C ASP A 41 26.41 -6.30 27.64
N ASP A 42 26.81 -6.40 28.92
CA ASP A 42 26.39 -7.47 29.82
C ASP A 42 24.87 -7.53 30.03
N GLN A 43 24.15 -6.41 29.88
CA GLN A 43 22.70 -6.39 30.04
C GLN A 43 22.03 -6.99 28.80
N LEU A 44 22.52 -6.62 27.62
CA LEU A 44 22.03 -7.16 26.35
C LEU A 44 22.31 -8.66 26.24
N GLU A 45 23.50 -9.11 26.63
CA GLU A 45 23.89 -10.52 26.60
C GLU A 45 22.94 -11.42 27.40
N ARG A 46 22.33 -10.90 28.47
CA ARG A 46 21.39 -11.67 29.33
C ARG A 46 19.99 -11.81 28.75
N VAL A 47 19.61 -10.97 27.78
CA VAL A 47 18.24 -10.91 27.25
C VAL A 47 18.14 -11.38 25.80
N VAL A 48 19.25 -11.36 25.04
CA VAL A 48 19.25 -11.79 23.65
C VAL A 48 19.24 -13.30 23.54
N ASP A 49 18.29 -13.82 22.77
CA ASP A 49 18.17 -15.23 22.44
C ASP A 49 17.71 -15.42 20.99
N ALA A 50 17.47 -16.67 20.58
CA ALA A 50 17.03 -17.00 19.23
C ALA A 50 15.67 -16.37 18.83
N SER A 51 14.82 -15.99 19.77
CA SER A 51 13.53 -15.35 19.48
C SER A 51 13.67 -13.90 18.99
N HIS A 52 14.83 -13.29 19.23
CA HIS A 52 15.13 -11.91 18.83
C HIS A 52 15.62 -11.79 17.37
N LEU A 53 15.94 -12.92 16.72
CA LEU A 53 16.37 -12.98 15.33
C LEU A 53 15.39 -13.83 14.52
N ALA A 54 14.66 -13.17 13.62
CA ALA A 54 13.76 -13.86 12.70
C ALA A 54 14.34 -13.83 11.28
N LEU A 55 14.43 -15.00 10.67
CA LEU A 55 14.65 -15.14 9.24
C LEU A 55 13.30 -15.20 8.51
N HIS A 56 13.30 -14.90 7.21
CA HIS A 56 12.10 -14.98 6.35
C HIS A 56 10.92 -14.09 6.81
N CYS A 57 11.20 -12.97 7.48
CA CYS A 57 10.20 -11.99 7.86
C CYS A 57 10.28 -10.74 6.98
N THR A 58 9.13 -10.11 6.71
CA THR A 58 9.05 -8.85 5.98
C THR A 58 7.85 -8.05 6.50
N PRO A 59 7.94 -6.71 6.59
CA PRO A 59 6.79 -5.91 6.97
C PRO A 59 5.70 -5.98 5.90
N VAL A 60 4.44 -6.00 6.34
CA VAL A 60 3.26 -6.04 5.46
C VAL A 60 2.38 -4.82 5.70
N ILE A 61 1.81 -4.30 4.62
CA ILE A 61 0.79 -3.24 4.64
C ILE A 61 -0.54 -3.80 4.14
N ASN A 62 -1.65 -3.36 4.72
CA ASN A 62 -3.00 -3.81 4.35
C ASN A 62 -3.53 -3.05 3.12
N LEU A 63 -2.95 -3.32 1.94
CA LEU A 63 -3.42 -2.79 0.66
C LEU A 63 -3.75 -3.94 -0.28
N PHE A 64 -4.92 -3.89 -0.89
CA PHE A 64 -5.37 -4.88 -1.87
C PHE A 64 -6.15 -4.22 -3.00
N PRO A 65 -6.11 -4.79 -4.23
CA PRO A 65 -6.90 -4.27 -5.34
C PRO A 65 -8.39 -4.53 -5.09
N LYS A 66 -9.22 -3.52 -5.37
CA LYS A 66 -10.68 -3.68 -5.38
C LYS A 66 -11.31 -2.79 -6.44
N VAL A 67 -12.38 -3.29 -7.06
CA VAL A 67 -13.18 -2.53 -8.02
C VAL A 67 -14.19 -1.68 -7.23
N ALA A 68 -14.25 -0.39 -7.55
CA ALA A 68 -15.18 0.53 -6.92
C ALA A 68 -16.59 0.42 -7.52
N ALA A 69 -17.58 0.96 -6.82
CA ALA A 69 -18.95 1.01 -7.31
C ALA A 69 -19.02 1.80 -8.63
N ARG A 70 -19.68 1.22 -9.66
CA ARG A 70 -19.84 1.87 -10.96
C ARG A 70 -20.65 3.16 -10.80
N GLN A 71 -20.14 4.24 -11.37
CA GLN A 71 -20.81 5.54 -11.40
C GLN A 71 -21.45 5.76 -12.76
N LYS A 72 -22.69 6.24 -12.77
CA LYS A 72 -23.35 6.71 -13.99
C LYS A 72 -22.99 8.18 -14.17
N LEU A 73 -22.36 8.50 -15.30
CA LEU A 73 -21.99 9.88 -15.62
C LEU A 73 -23.18 10.64 -16.19
N SER A 74 -23.24 11.93 -15.89
CA SER A 74 -24.20 12.90 -16.40
C SER A 74 -23.47 14.19 -16.78
N GLU A 75 -23.92 14.87 -17.83
CA GLU A 75 -23.32 16.13 -18.28
C GLU A 75 -23.56 17.30 -17.30
N SER A 76 -24.52 17.16 -16.39
CA SER A 76 -24.84 18.19 -15.38
C SER A 76 -23.93 18.16 -14.15
N GLN A 77 -23.06 17.15 -14.02
CA GLN A 77 -22.21 16.96 -12.85
C GLN A 77 -20.76 16.66 -13.25
N HIS A 78 -19.83 17.37 -12.62
CA HIS A 78 -18.38 17.26 -12.90
C HIS A 78 -17.60 16.51 -11.80
N GLU A 79 -18.18 16.28 -10.63
CA GLU A 79 -17.57 15.57 -9.51
C GLU A 79 -18.44 14.39 -9.06
N TYR A 80 -17.83 13.24 -8.82
CA TYR A 80 -18.52 12.01 -8.42
C TYR A 80 -17.89 11.45 -7.15
N HIS A 81 -18.72 11.11 -6.17
CA HIS A 81 -18.26 10.48 -4.95
C HIS A 81 -17.89 9.02 -5.21
N LEU A 82 -16.59 8.73 -5.17
CA LEU A 82 -16.08 7.39 -5.40
C LEU A 82 -16.07 6.59 -4.11
N VAL A 83 -16.89 5.55 -4.06
CA VAL A 83 -16.92 4.57 -2.97
C VAL A 83 -16.71 3.16 -3.51
N VAL A 84 -16.13 2.31 -2.67
CA VAL A 84 -15.89 0.91 -3.02
C VAL A 84 -17.19 0.12 -3.03
N ASP A 85 -18.04 0.35 -2.03
CA ASP A 85 -19.32 -0.32 -1.86
C ASP A 85 -20.35 0.70 -1.35
N ASN A 86 -21.48 0.83 -2.04
CA ASN A 86 -22.54 1.78 -1.68
C ASN A 86 -23.34 1.33 -0.43
N ILE A 87 -23.40 0.02 -0.16
CA ILE A 87 -24.13 -0.55 0.98
C ILE A 87 -23.28 -0.43 2.24
N ARG A 88 -21.97 -0.62 2.11
CA ARG A 88 -21.01 -0.58 3.22
C ARG A 88 -19.82 0.34 2.90
N PRO A 89 -20.04 1.66 2.79
CA PRO A 89 -19.00 2.60 2.41
C PRO A 89 -17.89 2.75 3.47
N LEU A 90 -18.13 2.28 4.70
CA LEU A 90 -17.18 2.37 5.80
C LEU A 90 -16.25 1.17 5.93
N ASP A 91 -16.47 0.10 5.16
CA ASP A 91 -15.66 -1.12 5.23
C ASP A 91 -14.32 -0.97 4.49
N TYR A 92 -14.20 0.05 3.62
CA TYR A 92 -13.04 0.25 2.75
C TYR A 92 -12.69 1.72 2.60
N GLU A 93 -11.39 2.01 2.51
CA GLU A 93 -10.88 3.32 2.17
C GLU A 93 -10.04 3.27 0.88
N ILE A 94 -10.22 4.27 0.02
CA ILE A 94 -9.56 4.31 -1.29
C ILE A 94 -8.16 4.91 -1.13
N TYR A 95 -7.16 4.02 -1.04
CA TYR A 95 -5.75 4.41 -1.01
C TYR A 95 -5.26 5.04 -2.34
N ALA A 96 -5.66 4.50 -3.48
CA ALA A 96 -5.32 5.04 -4.80
C ALA A 96 -6.24 4.48 -5.88
N VAL A 97 -6.59 5.31 -6.87
CA VAL A 97 -7.28 4.84 -8.08
C VAL A 97 -6.23 4.51 -9.13
N LYS A 98 -6.17 3.26 -9.57
CA LYS A 98 -5.17 2.81 -10.55
C LYS A 98 -5.58 3.10 -11.99
N LYS A 99 -6.84 2.83 -12.34
CA LYS A 99 -7.38 2.99 -13.69
C LYS A 99 -8.88 3.28 -13.61
N ILE A 100 -9.38 4.07 -14.55
CA ILE A 100 -10.80 4.31 -14.74
C ILE A 100 -11.14 3.96 -16.18
N TYR A 101 -12.23 3.24 -16.37
CA TYR A 101 -12.77 2.87 -17.67
C TYR A 101 -14.21 3.37 -17.75
N ALA A 102 -14.57 3.97 -18.88
CA ALA A 102 -15.94 4.34 -19.19
C ALA A 102 -16.42 3.48 -20.37
N SER A 103 -17.68 3.05 -20.28
CA SER A 103 -18.36 2.29 -21.31
C SER A 103 -19.62 3.07 -21.67
N ALA A 104 -19.88 3.25 -22.96
CA ALA A 104 -21.09 3.88 -23.46
C ALA A 104 -22.09 2.81 -23.93
N ASP A 105 -23.38 3.00 -23.64
CA ASP A 105 -24.41 2.07 -24.06
C ASP A 105 -24.38 1.88 -25.59
N GLY A 106 -24.21 0.63 -26.03
CA GLY A 106 -24.17 0.27 -27.45
C GLY A 106 -22.79 0.39 -28.14
N GLN A 107 -21.75 0.83 -27.43
CA GLN A 107 -20.36 0.81 -27.93
C GLN A 107 -19.59 -0.37 -27.32
N ARG A 108 -18.74 -1.00 -28.13
CA ARG A 108 -17.92 -2.14 -27.70
C ARG A 108 -16.59 -1.71 -27.06
N ASP A 109 -16.16 -0.48 -27.33
CA ASP A 109 -14.86 0.02 -26.90
C ASP A 109 -14.97 0.80 -25.58
N ASP A 110 -14.22 0.33 -24.59
CA ASP A 110 -14.08 1.03 -23.30
C ASP A 110 -13.10 2.20 -23.45
N GLN A 111 -13.56 3.41 -23.13
CA GLN A 111 -12.71 4.59 -23.07
C GLN A 111 -11.91 4.59 -21.76
N THR A 112 -10.59 4.63 -21.86
CA THR A 112 -9.73 4.72 -20.67
C THR A 112 -9.57 6.18 -20.24
N PHE A 113 -9.86 6.44 -18.97
CA PHE A 113 -9.62 7.73 -18.30
C PHE A 113 -8.24 7.74 -17.65
N ARG A 114 -7.45 8.76 -17.94
CA ARG A 114 -6.05 8.90 -17.49
C ARG A 114 -5.94 9.96 -16.39
N PRO A 115 -4.95 9.88 -15.48
CA PRO A 115 -4.72 10.94 -14.52
C PRO A 115 -4.44 12.27 -15.22
N PHE A 116 -5.12 13.35 -14.82
CA PHE A 116 -4.95 14.67 -15.43
C PHE A 116 -3.49 15.17 -15.43
N TRP A 117 -2.74 14.80 -14.39
CA TRP A 117 -1.34 15.20 -14.21
C TRP A 117 -0.33 14.31 -14.93
N SER A 118 -0.77 13.28 -15.66
CA SER A 118 0.15 12.48 -16.49
C SER A 118 0.31 13.14 -17.86
N THR A 119 1.51 13.64 -18.17
CA THR A 119 1.82 14.13 -19.52
C THR A 119 1.90 12.95 -20.47
N TRP A 120 1.03 12.93 -21.49
CA TRP A 120 1.06 11.91 -22.53
C TRP A 120 1.19 12.57 -23.91
N SER A 121 2.21 12.19 -24.67
CA SER A 121 2.54 12.78 -25.98
C SER A 121 1.85 12.11 -27.17
N GLY A 122 0.97 11.13 -26.93
CA GLY A 122 0.36 10.28 -27.96
C GLY A 122 -1.16 10.23 -27.84
N ASP A 123 -1.82 11.38 -27.88
CA ASP A 123 -3.28 11.44 -27.96
C ASP A 123 -3.71 11.37 -29.42
N ALA A 124 -4.32 10.26 -29.82
CA ALA A 124 -4.97 10.13 -31.11
C ALA A 124 -6.35 10.83 -31.05
N GLY A 125 -6.43 12.09 -31.49
CA GLY A 125 -7.71 12.80 -31.66
C GLY A 125 -8.08 13.77 -30.53
N ASN A 126 -9.29 13.63 -29.96
CA ASN A 126 -9.98 14.60 -29.08
C ASN A 126 -9.36 14.76 -27.68
N TYR A 127 -8.04 14.94 -27.59
CA TYR A 127 -7.29 15.20 -26.35
C TYR A 127 -7.41 14.10 -25.28
N GLY A 128 -8.00 12.93 -25.57
CA GLY A 128 -8.16 11.85 -24.59
C GLY A 128 -9.19 12.14 -23.49
N ALA A 129 -9.32 11.22 -22.53
CA ALA A 129 -10.18 11.38 -21.36
C ALA A 129 -9.32 11.42 -20.10
N TYR A 130 -9.57 12.40 -19.24
CA TYR A 130 -8.79 12.63 -18.02
C TYR A 130 -9.67 12.66 -16.77
N PHE A 131 -9.07 12.29 -15.64
CA PHE A 131 -9.68 12.43 -14.32
C PHE A 131 -8.70 13.09 -13.36
N SER A 132 -9.25 13.84 -12.40
CA SER A 132 -8.52 14.28 -11.21
C SER A 132 -9.20 13.70 -9.97
N LEU A 133 -8.48 13.66 -8.86
CA LEU A 133 -9.00 13.17 -7.58
C LEU A 133 -8.81 14.25 -6.53
N ARG A 134 -9.88 14.55 -5.79
CA ARG A 134 -9.82 15.29 -4.53
C ARG A 134 -10.18 14.34 -3.40
N ARG A 135 -9.44 14.44 -2.29
CA ARG A 135 -9.79 13.75 -1.05
C ARG A 135 -10.30 14.78 -0.06
N GLU A 136 -11.43 14.50 0.54
CA GLU A 136 -12.00 15.30 1.61
C GLU A 136 -12.09 14.45 2.86
N GLN A 137 -11.79 15.06 4.00
CA GLN A 137 -11.99 14.42 5.29
C GLN A 137 -13.48 14.16 5.47
N ARG A 138 -13.83 12.96 5.93
CA ARG A 138 -15.22 12.61 6.17
C ARG A 138 -15.77 13.45 7.32
N VAL A 139 -16.97 13.99 7.15
CA VAL A 139 -17.71 14.55 8.27
C VAL A 139 -18.30 13.40 9.09
N LEU A 140 -18.16 13.45 10.41
CA LEU A 140 -18.77 12.49 11.30
C LEU A 140 -20.30 12.59 11.22
N SER A 141 -20.99 11.44 11.22
CA SER A 141 -22.44 11.42 11.40
C SER A 141 -22.79 11.79 12.85
N GLU A 142 -24.01 12.29 13.10
CA GLU A 142 -24.48 12.58 14.46
C GLU A 142 -24.40 11.36 15.39
N HIS A 143 -24.67 10.17 14.87
CA HIS A 143 -24.53 8.93 15.62
C HIS A 143 -23.07 8.66 15.98
N ALA A 144 -22.13 8.88 15.06
CA ALA A 144 -20.71 8.70 15.33
C ALA A 144 -20.16 9.74 16.32
N LEU A 145 -20.71 10.97 16.30
CA LEU A 145 -20.41 11.99 17.31
C LEU A 145 -20.93 11.61 18.69
N ARG A 146 -22.11 10.99 18.79
CA ARG A 146 -22.75 10.61 20.06
C ARG A 146 -22.22 9.30 20.66
N TYR A 147 -21.95 8.30 19.84
CA TYR A 147 -21.60 6.94 20.28
C TYR A 147 -20.17 6.52 19.94
N GLY A 148 -19.40 7.43 19.33
CA GLY A 148 -18.04 7.16 18.87
C GLY A 148 -18.00 6.44 17.53
N THR A 149 -16.83 6.48 16.90
CA THR A 149 -16.53 5.75 15.67
C THR A 149 -16.01 4.35 15.97
N ARG A 150 -16.28 3.39 15.08
CA ARG A 150 -15.68 2.04 15.15
C ARG A 150 -14.15 2.06 15.01
N THR A 151 -13.60 3.11 14.43
CA THR A 151 -12.15 3.32 14.21
C THR A 151 -11.81 4.76 14.60
N GLY A 152 -10.64 4.99 15.20
CA GLY A 152 -10.18 6.34 15.60
C GLY A 152 -9.74 7.25 14.44
N TYR A 153 -10.02 6.85 13.19
CA TYR A 153 -9.61 7.54 11.98
C TYR A 153 -10.79 8.37 11.46
N ILE A 154 -10.63 9.70 11.40
CA ILE A 154 -11.61 10.66 10.86
C ILE A 154 -10.93 11.45 9.74
#